data_AF-A0A3S4HWV8-F1
#
_entry.id   AF-A0A3S4HWV8-F1
#
_cell.length_a   1.000
_cell.length_b   1.000
_cell.length_c   1.000
_cell.angle_alpha   90.00
_cell.angle_beta   90.00
_cell.angle_gamma   90.00
#
_symmetry.space_group_name_H-M   'P 1'
#
loop_
_entity.id
_entity.type
_entity.pdbx_description
1 polymer ?
#
loop_
_entity_poly.entity_id
_entity_poly.type
_entity_poly.pdbx_seq_one_letter_code
_entity_poly.pdbx_strand_id
1 'polypeptide(L)'
;MTTTRRILRCSIRWKGLIVDTNISFTNLKGTLHDFLRNFFEEDLQIRFRPSYFPFTEPSAEVDVMGKNGKWLEVLGCGMVHPNVLRNVGIDPEIYSGFAFGMGMERLTMLRYGVTDLRSFFENDLRFLKQFK
;
A
#
# COMPACT_ATOMS: atom_id res chain seq x y z
N MET A 1 -26.60 -15.41 -3.63
CA MET A 1 -26.19 -14.05 -3.21
C MET A 1 -25.01 -14.19 -2.24
N THR A 2 -23.80 -14.30 -2.78
CA THR A 2 -22.58 -14.48 -1.98
C THR A 2 -22.11 -13.11 -1.54
N THR A 3 -22.31 -12.77 -0.27
CA THR A 3 -21.73 -11.56 0.33
C THR A 3 -20.21 -11.71 0.28
N THR A 4 -19.56 -11.10 -0.72
CA THR A 4 -18.09 -10.99 -0.78
C THR A 4 -17.62 -10.22 0.45
N ARG A 5 -17.25 -10.94 1.52
CA ARG A 5 -16.72 -10.32 2.74
C ARG A 5 -15.30 -9.87 2.44
N ARG A 6 -15.12 -8.55 2.37
CA ARG A 6 -13.83 -7.90 2.06
C ARG A 6 -12.92 -7.69 3.27
N ILE A 7 -13.34 -8.16 4.45
CA ILE A 7 -12.63 -7.90 5.71
C ILE A 7 -12.41 -9.25 6.40
N LEU A 8 -11.15 -9.54 6.69
CA LEU A 8 -10.73 -10.68 7.49
C LEU A 8 -10.27 -10.23 8.87
N ARG A 9 -10.31 -11.16 9.82
CA ARG A 9 -9.91 -10.91 11.22
C ARG A 9 -8.39 -10.75 11.37
N CYS A 10 -7.63 -11.32 10.45
CA CYS A 10 -6.17 -11.20 10.35
C CYS A 10 -5.83 -10.76 8.92
N SER A 11 -4.93 -9.79 8.79
CA SER A 11 -4.43 -9.35 7.49
C SER A 11 -2.96 -8.94 7.58
N ILE A 12 -2.19 -9.28 6.55
CA ILE A 12 -0.77 -9.03 6.42
C ILE A 12 -0.58 -7.65 5.81
N ARG A 13 0.05 -6.76 6.59
CA ARG A 13 0.42 -5.43 6.12
C ARG A 13 1.92 -5.34 6.01
N TRP A 14 2.38 -4.92 4.83
CA TRP A 14 3.76 -4.51 4.64
C TRP A 14 3.85 -3.00 4.83
N LYS A 15 4.87 -2.56 5.58
CA LYS A 15 5.13 -1.14 5.83
C LYS A 15 6.57 -0.84 5.49
N GLY A 16 6.79 0.24 4.76
CA GLY A 16 8.11 0.80 4.49
C GLY A 16 8.26 2.16 5.16
N LEU A 17 9.47 2.45 5.60
CA LEU A 17 9.87 3.74 6.16
C LEU A 17 11.26 4.05 5.62
N ILE A 18 11.43 5.26 5.10
CA ILE A 18 12.73 5.82 4.76
C ILE A 18 12.87 7.16 5.47
N VAL A 19 14.02 7.39 6.08
CA VAL A 19 14.38 8.65 6.74
C VAL A 19 15.79 8.99 6.29
N ASP A 20 15.94 10.14 5.65
CA ASP A 20 17.22 10.65 5.19
C ASP A 20 17.16 12.18 5.07
N THR A 21 18.29 12.80 4.79
CA THR A 21 18.37 14.21 4.44
C THR A 21 17.77 14.44 3.05
N ASN A 22 16.99 15.52 2.87
CA ASN A 22 16.39 15.92 1.58
C ASN A 22 15.35 14.95 0.97
N ILE A 23 14.64 14.17 1.78
CA ILE A 23 13.50 13.37 1.28
C ILE A 23 12.30 14.27 1.03
N SER A 24 11.73 14.19 -0.17
CA SER A 24 10.57 14.96 -0.60
C SER A 24 9.37 14.07 -0.97
N PHE A 25 8.19 14.68 -1.07
CA PHE A 25 6.98 13.98 -1.53
C PHE A 25 7.10 13.47 -2.98
N THR A 26 7.96 14.07 -3.79
CA THR A 26 8.26 13.60 -5.15
C THR A 26 8.98 12.26 -5.12
N ASN A 27 9.89 12.04 -4.16
CA ASN A 27 10.56 10.75 -3.97
C ASN A 27 9.54 9.67 -3.62
N LEU A 28 8.62 9.97 -2.69
CA LEU A 28 7.53 9.05 -2.33
C LEU A 28 6.70 8.64 -3.56
N LYS A 29 6.27 9.62 -4.36
CA LYS A 29 5.50 9.35 -5.58
C LYS A 29 6.27 8.51 -6.57
N GLY A 30 7.54 8.83 -6.82
CA GLY A 30 8.40 8.07 -7.73
C GLY A 30 8.59 6.62 -7.28
N THR A 31 8.98 6.41 -6.02
CA THR A 31 9.19 5.07 -5.46
C THR A 31 7.93 4.21 -5.54
N LEU A 32 6.76 4.76 -5.19
CA LEU A 32 5.51 4.02 -5.26
C LEU A 32 5.05 3.74 -6.69
N HIS A 33 5.26 4.70 -7.59
CA HIS A 33 4.96 4.54 -9.01
C HIS A 33 5.80 3.43 -9.63
N ASP A 34 7.12 3.45 -9.41
CA ASP A 34 8.03 2.43 -9.93
C ASP A 34 7.76 1.06 -9.31
N PHE A 35 7.46 1.01 -8.01
CA PHE A 35 7.07 -0.22 -7.32
C PHE A 35 5.81 -0.84 -7.94
N LEU A 36 4.73 -0.05 -8.10
CA LEU A 36 3.47 -0.55 -8.64
C LEU A 36 3.62 -1.00 -10.10
N ARG A 37 4.37 -0.24 -10.91
CA ARG A 37 4.66 -0.60 -12.30
C ARG A 37 5.43 -1.93 -12.40
N ASN A 38 6.45 -2.11 -11.56
CA ASN A 38 7.21 -3.36 -11.53
C ASN A 38 6.39 -4.53 -10.96
N PHE A 39 5.56 -4.30 -9.96
CA PHE A 39 4.75 -5.34 -9.33
C PHE A 39 3.66 -5.88 -10.28
N PHE A 40 3.05 -5.00 -11.05
CA PHE A 40 1.98 -5.37 -11.97
C PHE A 40 2.46 -5.63 -13.40
N GLU A 41 3.71 -5.30 -13.74
CA GLU A 41 4.32 -5.46 -15.08
C GLU A 41 3.49 -4.82 -16.21
N GLU A 42 2.61 -3.89 -15.86
CA GLU A 42 1.69 -3.19 -16.74
C GLU A 42 1.70 -1.69 -16.39
N ASP A 43 1.38 -0.84 -17.37
CA ASP A 43 1.21 0.59 -17.14
C ASP A 43 -0.18 0.86 -16.54
N LEU A 44 -0.27 0.68 -15.22
CA LEU A 44 -1.52 0.88 -14.49
C LEU A 44 -1.83 2.36 -14.29
N GLN A 45 -3.11 2.71 -14.40
CA GLN A 45 -3.59 4.01 -13.96
C GLN A 45 -3.57 4.07 -12.43
N ILE A 46 -2.69 4.90 -11.89
CA ILE A 46 -2.50 5.15 -10.47
C ILE A 46 -3.04 6.55 -10.15
N ARG A 47 -3.78 6.68 -9.05
CA ARG A 47 -4.29 7.95 -8.56
C ARG A 47 -3.89 8.18 -7.11
N PHE A 48 -3.22 9.30 -6.86
CA PHE A 48 -2.92 9.78 -5.51
C PHE A 48 -4.09 10.65 -5.02
N ARG A 49 -4.70 10.26 -3.91
CA ARG A 49 -5.79 10.97 -3.26
C ARG A 49 -5.32 11.50 -1.91
N PRO A 50 -5.52 12.78 -1.57
CA PRO A 50 -5.25 13.26 -0.22
C PRO A 50 -6.04 12.43 0.80
N SER A 51 -5.37 12.01 1.87
CA SER A 51 -5.97 11.31 2.99
C SER A 51 -5.37 11.84 4.29
N TYR A 52 -5.82 11.32 5.43
CA TYR A 52 -5.35 11.73 6.74
C TYR A 52 -4.88 10.51 7.54
N PHE A 53 -3.62 10.54 7.97
CA PHE A 53 -3.07 9.61 8.94
C PHE A 53 -2.35 10.40 10.04
N PRO A 54 -2.56 10.08 11.32
CA PRO A 54 -2.04 10.88 12.44
C PRO A 54 -0.51 10.88 12.56
N PHE A 55 0.18 9.98 11.85
CA PHE A 55 1.64 9.84 11.86
C PHE A 55 2.31 10.42 10.59
N THR A 56 1.54 10.94 9.63
CA THR A 56 2.08 11.52 8.40
C THR A 56 1.38 12.82 7.98
N GLU A 57 2.17 13.81 7.54
CA GLU A 57 1.69 15.09 7.03
C GLU A 57 2.72 15.67 6.04
N PRO A 58 2.38 15.84 4.75
CA PRO A 58 1.13 15.49 4.05
C PRO A 58 0.92 13.97 3.88
N SER A 59 -0.35 13.56 3.89
CA SER A 59 -0.80 12.16 3.73
C SER A 59 -1.55 11.95 2.42
N ALA A 60 -1.38 10.77 1.82
CA ALA A 60 -2.05 10.38 0.58
C ALA A 60 -2.38 8.88 0.56
N GLU A 61 -3.50 8.52 -0.01
CA GLU A 61 -3.82 7.16 -0.43
C GLU A 61 -3.56 7.01 -1.92
N VAL A 62 -3.30 5.78 -2.32
CA VAL A 62 -3.10 5.43 -3.72
C VAL A 62 -4.12 4.39 -4.14
N ASP A 63 -4.88 4.76 -5.16
CA ASP A 63 -5.84 3.90 -5.82
C ASP A 63 -5.26 3.43 -7.15
N VAL A 64 -5.54 2.17 -7.51
CA VAL A 64 -5.27 1.63 -8.85
C VAL A 64 -6.57 1.32 -9.56
N MET A 65 -6.58 1.49 -10.88
CA MET A 65 -7.70 1.05 -11.71
C MET A 65 -7.69 -0.47 -11.84
N GLY A 66 -8.66 -1.15 -11.24
CA GLY A 66 -8.84 -2.58 -11.45
C GLY A 66 -9.36 -2.88 -12.85
N LYS A 67 -9.15 -4.11 -13.34
CA LYS A 67 -9.68 -4.59 -14.64
C LYS A 67 -11.20 -4.47 -14.77
N ASN A 68 -11.90 -4.35 -13.64
CA ASN A 68 -13.36 -4.17 -13.57
C ASN A 68 -13.79 -2.70 -13.72
N GLY A 69 -12.88 -1.78 -14.08
CA GLY A 69 -13.16 -0.36 -14.26
C GLY A 69 -13.43 0.42 -12.96
N LYS A 70 -13.00 -0.13 -11.81
CA LYS A 70 -13.22 0.48 -10.49
C LYS A 70 -11.89 0.81 -9.84
N TRP A 71 -11.83 2.00 -9.24
CA TRP A 71 -10.72 2.40 -8.37
C TRP A 71 -10.71 1.56 -7.10
N LEU A 72 -9.55 0.99 -6.80
CA LEU A 72 -9.33 0.19 -5.61
C LEU A 72 -8.12 0.76 -4.87
N GLU A 73 -8.37 1.22 -3.65
CA GLU A 73 -7.34 1.58 -2.68
C GLU A 73 -6.40 0.39 -2.47
N VAL A 74 -5.10 0.60 -2.66
CA VAL A 74 -4.09 -0.46 -2.50
C VAL A 74 -3.08 -0.15 -1.40
N LEU A 75 -2.77 1.13 -1.20
CA LEU A 75 -1.76 1.55 -0.25
C LEU A 75 -2.05 2.96 0.29
N GLY A 76 -1.65 3.17 1.54
CA GLY A 76 -1.60 4.47 2.19
C GLY A 76 -0.15 4.92 2.32
N CYS A 77 0.11 6.20 2.13
CA CYS A 77 1.45 6.76 2.21
C CYS A 77 1.44 8.21 2.70
N GLY A 78 2.61 8.73 3.08
CA GLY A 78 2.73 10.11 3.48
C GLY A 78 4.12 10.44 4.00
N MET A 79 4.39 11.75 4.10
CA MET A 79 5.59 12.26 4.75
C MET A 79 5.46 12.10 6.25
N VAL A 80 6.49 11.60 6.93
CA VAL A 80 6.45 11.35 8.37
C VAL A 80 6.27 12.67 9.12
N HIS A 81 5.31 12.71 10.05
CA HIS A 81 5.02 13.90 10.83
C HIS A 81 6.21 14.23 11.75
N PRO A 82 6.64 15.51 11.89
CA PRO A 82 7.82 15.89 12.68
C PRO A 82 7.75 15.44 14.14
N ASN A 83 6.56 15.46 14.78
CA ASN A 83 6.37 14.90 16.12
C ASN A 83 6.76 13.41 16.25
N VAL A 84 6.56 12.60 15.20
CA VAL A 84 6.95 11.18 15.22
C VAL A 84 8.47 11.05 15.20
N LEU A 85 9.16 11.84 14.36
CA LEU A 85 10.63 11.88 14.30
C LEU A 85 11.22 12.35 15.63
N ARG A 86 10.66 13.42 16.21
CA ARG A 86 11.12 13.98 17.48
C ARG A 86 10.95 12.98 18.63
N ASN A 87 9.88 12.18 18.62
CA ASN A 87 9.64 11.15 19.64
C ASN A 87 10.64 9.99 19.60
N VAL A 88 11.33 9.78 18.47
CA VAL A 88 12.39 8.77 18.33
C VAL A 88 13.80 9.36 18.35
N GLY A 89 13.94 10.65 18.69
CA GLY A 89 15.23 11.34 18.79
C GLY A 89 15.85 11.75 17.46
N ILE A 90 15.04 11.84 16.39
CA ILE A 90 15.48 12.31 15.07
C ILE A 90 15.07 13.79 14.92
N ASP A 91 16.01 14.63 14.52
CA ASP A 91 15.77 16.06 14.28
C ASP A 91 15.01 16.29 12.96
N PRO A 92 13.76 16.77 12.98
CA PRO A 92 12.96 16.99 11.76
C PRO A 92 13.46 18.15 10.90
N GLU A 93 14.33 19.03 11.40
CA GLU A 93 14.90 20.12 10.60
C GLU A 93 16.02 19.62 9.66
N ILE A 94 16.67 18.52 10.05
CA ILE A 94 17.78 17.91 9.28
C ILE A 94 17.25 16.72 8.46
N TYR A 95 16.40 15.90 9.07
CA TYR A 95 15.92 14.66 8.48
C TYR A 95 14.45 14.73 8.13
N SER A 96 14.14 14.28 6.91
CA SER A 96 12.78 14.07 6.46
C SER A 96 12.60 12.62 6.04
N GLY A 97 11.36 12.19 5.93
CA GLY A 97 11.10 10.80 5.59
C GLY A 97 9.69 10.60 5.09
N PHE A 98 9.48 9.49 4.40
CA PHE A 98 8.14 9.04 4.05
C PHE A 98 7.91 7.62 4.52
N ALA A 99 6.66 7.33 4.82
CA ALA A 99 6.20 6.00 5.14
C ALA A 99 5.10 5.59 4.16
N PHE A 100 5.01 4.30 3.90
CA PHE A 100 3.91 3.72 3.15
C PHE A 100 3.50 2.40 3.78
N GLY A 101 2.25 2.00 3.57
CA GLY A 101 1.69 0.76 4.06
C GLY A 101 0.73 0.18 3.03
N MET A 102 0.88 -1.11 2.74
CA MET A 102 0.02 -1.82 1.79
C MET A 102 -0.44 -3.17 2.37
N GLY A 103 -1.66 -3.55 2.03
CA GLY A 103 -2.20 -4.86 2.36
C GLY A 103 -1.78 -5.87 1.30
N MET A 104 -1.04 -6.91 1.69
CA MET A 104 -0.51 -7.90 0.75
C MET A 104 -1.64 -8.67 0.08
N GLU A 105 -2.68 -9.04 0.81
CA GLU A 105 -3.80 -9.80 0.26
C GLU A 105 -4.48 -9.07 -0.88
N ARG A 106 -4.65 -7.75 -0.77
CA ARG A 106 -5.32 -6.95 -1.80
C ARG A 106 -4.48 -6.84 -3.06
N LEU A 107 -3.16 -6.72 -2.92
CA LEU A 107 -2.22 -6.76 -4.05
C LEU A 107 -2.22 -8.13 -4.74
N THR A 108 -2.17 -9.21 -3.96
CA THR A 108 -2.25 -10.58 -4.50
C THR A 108 -3.57 -10.83 -5.21
N MET A 109 -4.70 -10.37 -4.67
CA MET A 109 -6.00 -10.47 -5.34
C MET A 109 -6.00 -9.76 -6.70
N LEU A 110 -5.40 -8.57 -6.78
CA LEU A 110 -5.34 -7.81 -8.02
C LEU A 110 -4.40 -8.46 -9.05
N ARG A 111 -3.25 -8.97 -8.60
CA ARG A 111 -2.25 -9.61 -9.47
C ARG A 111 -2.75 -10.94 -10.04
N TYR A 112 -3.37 -11.78 -9.21
CA TYR A 112 -3.79 -13.13 -9.59
C TYR A 112 -5.29 -13.27 -9.87
N GLY A 113 -6.06 -12.19 -9.79
CA GLY A 113 -7.50 -12.20 -10.05
C GLY A 113 -8.32 -12.99 -9.03
N VAL A 114 -7.84 -13.11 -7.79
CA VAL A 114 -8.55 -13.85 -6.72
C VAL A 114 -9.78 -13.03 -6.29
N THR A 115 -10.95 -13.67 -6.30
CA THR A 115 -12.24 -13.01 -6.06
C THR A 115 -12.61 -12.87 -4.59
N ASP A 116 -12.10 -13.76 -3.72
CA ASP A 116 -12.42 -13.79 -2.29
C ASP A 116 -11.14 -13.90 -1.44
N LEU A 117 -11.06 -13.07 -0.40
CA LEU A 117 -9.98 -13.04 0.57
C LEU A 117 -9.91 -14.31 1.41
N ARG A 118 -11.05 -14.98 1.64
CA ARG A 118 -11.13 -16.19 2.48
C ARG A 118 -10.32 -17.35 1.92
N SER A 119 -10.17 -17.42 0.61
CA SER A 119 -9.40 -18.47 -0.07
C SER A 119 -7.95 -18.53 0.42
N PHE A 120 -7.37 -17.41 0.88
CA PHE A 120 -6.03 -17.39 1.47
C PHE A 120 -5.94 -18.06 2.84
N PHE A 121 -7.04 -18.13 3.60
CA PHE A 121 -7.06 -18.66 4.97
C PHE A 121 -7.74 -20.03 5.08
N GLU A 122 -8.56 -20.40 4.09
CA GLU A 122 -9.15 -21.75 3.98
C GLU A 122 -8.08 -22.83 3.69
N ASN A 123 -6.89 -22.43 3.21
CA ASN A 123 -5.75 -23.31 2.92
C ASN A 123 -6.12 -24.51 2.01
N ASP A 124 -7.01 -24.30 1.04
CA ASP A 124 -7.37 -25.36 0.08
C ASP A 124 -6.16 -25.70 -0.81
N LEU A 125 -5.71 -26.96 -0.73
CA LEU A 125 -4.59 -27.46 -1.52
C LEU A 125 -4.78 -27.27 -3.04
N ARG A 126 -6.01 -27.25 -3.54
CA ARG A 126 -6.31 -27.02 -4.96
C ARG A 126 -6.05 -25.58 -5.39
N PHE A 127 -6.30 -24.63 -4.48
CA PHE A 127 -5.99 -23.22 -4.70
C PHE A 127 -4.48 -22.98 -4.58
N LEU A 128 -3.85 -23.50 -3.53
CA LEU A 128 -2.41 -23.34 -3.29
C LEU A 128 -1.54 -23.91 -4.43
N LYS A 129 -1.98 -25.01 -5.06
CA LYS A 129 -1.28 -25.59 -6.23
C LYS A 129 -1.22 -24.67 -7.45
N GLN A 130 -2.09 -23.67 -7.57
CA GLN A 130 -2.11 -22.73 -8.70
C GLN A 130 -0.98 -21.70 -8.65
N PHE A 131 -0.32 -21.55 -7.49
CA PHE A 131 0.74 -20.57 -7.25
C PHE A 131 2.13 -21.21 -7.10
N LYS A 132 2.33 -22.37 -7.73
CA LYS A 132 3.63 -23.03 -7.78
C LYS A 132 4.62 -22.31 -8.70
#